data_AF-A0A967GZM5-F1
#
_entry.id   AF-A0A967GZM5-F1
#
_cell.length_a   1.000
_cell.length_b   1.000
_cell.length_c   1.000
_cell.angle_alpha   90.00
_cell.angle_beta   90.00
_cell.angle_gamma   90.00
#
_symmetry.space_group_name_H-M   'P 1'
#
loop_
_entity.id
_entity.type
_entity.pdbx_description
1 polymer ?
#
loop_
_entity_poly.entity_id
_entity_poly.type
_entity_poly.pdbx_seq_one_letter_code
_entity_poly.pdbx_strand_id
1 'polypeptide(L)'
;MEFKANGDIEVFAEYPPGFRHAVLEVIPEGGKGSSWEPMVSGPLTGAAGQVRFTFPKPGDRAFLRAGFGTSTVVPPTAHTGLDHFSPAYNDGGYYLAESARTVHVLNRLTYGPSAGEYVKLESMGATAFIDEQLAPGTIDESGNTALNGRVGELFHTFLPYGGTPYLSEGDGCRFFRGLSEPPADWNNPRFDDTGWETGVTGLGYGDNDDATVLDDMRFLDGVQAGYLTVYLRQWFEVPDLAAIENLRLRMKYDDGFVAYLNGREVARANVNGTPPLHDTPAGADGGNVDNPANQSDWDLNAHLGFLREGTNLLAVQLHNRSLTSSDATIIPELVSVSSAPYPAIKGVKELQHLVHLRGIYSQKQLQAVLAEFWENHFTTDFDKVEDALQDLLEDQGSPSAPLQGETEAASLEYEEYQFFHDNALGDFGDLLLFSATSPTMLIYLDNILNEKNAPNENYSREILELHTRGADNGYTQFDIEELARCFTGWTIRKVRPADKLPFPLSARTPPTTPSLS
;
A
#
# COMPACT_ATOMS: atom_id res chain seq x y z
N MET A 1 4.44 40.99 -5.36
CA MET A 1 4.60 41.67 -6.65
C MET A 1 3.35 42.50 -6.88
N GLU A 2 3.49 43.76 -7.28
CA GLU A 2 2.37 44.68 -7.51
C GLU A 2 2.50 45.34 -8.88
N PHE A 3 1.37 45.60 -9.55
CA PHE A 3 1.32 46.36 -10.80
C PHE A 3 0.91 47.80 -10.53
N LYS A 4 1.72 48.76 -10.98
CA LYS A 4 1.44 50.19 -10.84
C LYS A 4 0.63 50.70 -12.04
N ALA A 5 -0.12 51.78 -11.81
CA ALA A 5 -0.97 52.38 -12.83
C ALA A 5 -0.20 52.91 -14.06
N ASN A 6 1.11 53.16 -13.92
CA ASN A 6 2.00 53.58 -15.01
C ASN A 6 2.55 52.39 -15.83
N GLY A 7 2.19 51.14 -15.50
CA GLY A 7 2.68 49.93 -16.18
C GLY A 7 3.95 49.32 -15.58
N ASP A 8 4.54 49.94 -14.56
CA ASP A 8 5.68 49.38 -13.83
C ASP A 8 5.23 48.27 -12.87
N ILE A 9 6.19 47.42 -12.52
CA ILE A 9 6.04 46.33 -11.58
C ILE A 9 6.90 46.63 -10.35
N GLU A 10 6.32 46.42 -9.16
CA GLU A 10 7.07 46.36 -7.91
C GLU A 10 7.23 44.93 -7.42
N VAL A 11 8.45 44.53 -7.12
CA VAL A 11 8.80 43.27 -6.45
C VAL A 11 9.43 43.60 -5.10
N PHE A 12 8.98 42.89 -4.08
CA PHE A 12 9.51 42.99 -2.73
C PHE A 12 10.23 41.69 -2.39
N ALA A 13 11.43 41.80 -1.83
CA ALA A 13 12.21 40.65 -1.40
C ALA A 13 12.82 40.92 -0.02
N GLU A 14 12.82 39.90 0.83
CA GLU A 14 13.41 39.96 2.17
C GLU A 14 14.82 39.40 2.16
N TYR A 15 15.68 39.92 3.04
CA TYR A 15 17.04 39.44 3.18
C TYR A 15 17.50 39.42 4.64
N PRO A 16 18.24 38.38 5.06
CA PRO A 16 18.84 38.29 6.39
C PRO A 16 20.04 39.24 6.53
N PRO A 17 20.57 39.45 7.75
CA PRO A 17 21.73 40.31 7.92
C PRO A 17 22.99 39.70 7.26
N GLY A 18 23.94 40.54 6.90
CA GLY A 18 25.21 40.15 6.28
C GLY A 18 25.30 40.40 4.76
N PHE A 19 24.17 40.60 4.07
CA PHE A 19 24.15 40.97 2.66
C PHE A 19 24.39 42.46 2.43
N ARG A 20 25.16 42.78 1.40
CA ARG A 20 25.65 44.14 1.07
C ARG A 20 25.09 44.69 -0.22
N HIS A 21 24.45 43.88 -1.05
CA HIS A 21 23.68 44.32 -2.19
C HIS A 21 22.55 43.34 -2.51
N ALA A 22 21.56 43.81 -3.25
CA ALA A 22 20.54 42.97 -3.86
C ALA A 22 20.44 43.27 -5.36
N VAL A 23 20.09 42.26 -6.14
CA VAL A 23 19.89 42.34 -7.58
C VAL A 23 18.63 41.59 -7.97
N LEU A 24 17.78 42.19 -8.79
CA LEU A 24 16.71 41.52 -9.48
C LEU A 24 17.20 41.23 -10.90
N GLU A 25 17.22 39.95 -11.25
CA GLU A 25 17.65 39.46 -12.54
C GLU A 25 16.46 38.93 -13.34
N VAL A 26 16.56 39.03 -14.66
CA VAL A 26 15.52 38.61 -15.60
C VAL A 26 16.09 37.68 -16.66
N ILE A 27 15.27 36.74 -17.12
CA ILE A 27 15.46 36.05 -18.41
C ILE A 27 14.38 36.58 -19.36
N PRO A 28 14.75 37.34 -20.41
CA PRO A 28 13.78 37.85 -21.38
C PRO A 28 13.20 36.74 -22.28
N GLU A 29 12.02 37.01 -22.82
CA GLU A 29 11.22 36.07 -23.63
C GLU A 29 11.95 35.58 -24.90
N GLY A 30 11.93 34.26 -25.15
CA GLY A 30 12.57 33.63 -26.33
C GLY A 30 13.93 32.97 -26.07
N GLY A 31 14.44 33.07 -24.84
CA GLY A 31 15.75 32.61 -24.44
C GLY A 31 15.90 31.11 -24.12
N LYS A 32 15.81 30.22 -25.10
CA LYS A 32 16.36 28.86 -24.91
C LYS A 32 17.89 28.99 -24.79
N GLY A 33 18.42 28.86 -23.56
CA GLY A 33 19.86 29.00 -23.26
C GLY A 33 20.31 30.40 -22.80
N SER A 34 19.40 31.30 -22.42
CA SER A 34 19.75 32.65 -21.97
C SER A 34 20.30 32.68 -20.54
N SER A 35 21.35 33.48 -20.32
CA SER A 35 21.89 33.77 -19.00
C SER A 35 21.02 34.80 -18.26
N TRP A 36 21.03 34.76 -16.94
CA TRP A 36 20.35 35.76 -16.10
C TRP A 36 20.99 37.14 -16.27
N GLU A 37 20.17 38.15 -16.57
CA GLU A 37 20.62 39.52 -16.78
C GLU A 37 20.19 40.41 -15.60
N PRO A 38 21.13 41.11 -14.94
CA PRO A 38 20.82 42.09 -13.90
C PRO A 38 19.93 43.22 -14.44
N MET A 39 18.74 43.38 -13.88
CA MET A 39 17.76 44.37 -14.31
C MET A 39 17.70 45.58 -13.38
N VAL A 40 17.61 45.32 -12.06
CA VAL A 40 17.60 46.35 -11.01
C VAL A 40 18.56 45.90 -9.91
N SER A 41 19.39 46.78 -9.39
CA SER A 41 20.22 46.44 -8.23
C SER A 41 20.50 47.65 -7.36
N GLY A 42 20.94 47.38 -6.13
CA GLY A 42 21.34 48.44 -5.24
C GLY A 42 22.02 47.94 -3.97
N PRO A 43 22.64 48.87 -3.22
CA PRO A 43 23.37 48.56 -2.02
C PRO A 43 22.43 48.27 -0.84
N LEU A 44 22.90 47.39 0.05
CA LEU A 44 22.28 47.11 1.34
C LEU A 44 23.23 47.50 2.48
N THR A 45 22.70 47.81 3.66
CA THR A 45 23.49 48.24 4.83
C THR A 45 24.13 47.08 5.58
N GLY A 46 23.71 45.84 5.32
CA GLY A 46 24.14 44.64 6.06
C GLY A 46 23.22 44.25 7.22
N ALA A 47 22.23 45.06 7.56
CA ALA A 47 21.16 44.66 8.48
C ALA A 47 20.14 43.77 7.76
N ALA A 48 19.32 43.01 8.50
CA ALA A 48 18.17 42.34 7.89
C ALA A 48 17.14 43.37 7.43
N GLY A 49 16.37 43.07 6.40
CA GLY A 49 15.30 43.96 5.98
C GLY A 49 14.58 43.49 4.73
N GLN A 50 13.83 44.42 4.14
CA GLN A 50 13.16 44.21 2.86
C GLN A 50 13.70 45.22 1.84
N VAL A 51 13.76 44.78 0.59
CA VAL A 51 14.09 45.62 -0.55
C VAL A 51 12.94 45.63 -1.53
N ARG A 52 12.66 46.81 -2.08
CA ARG A 52 11.73 47.02 -3.17
C ARG A 52 12.49 47.26 -4.46
N PHE A 53 12.13 46.52 -5.50
CA PHE A 53 12.55 46.71 -6.88
C PHE A 53 11.36 47.25 -7.68
N THR A 54 11.56 48.30 -8.45
CA THR A 54 10.58 48.89 -9.36
C THR A 54 11.16 48.90 -10.77
N PHE A 55 10.46 48.36 -11.75
CA PHE A 55 10.96 48.22 -13.12
C PHE A 55 9.80 48.16 -14.13
N PRO A 56 10.03 48.53 -15.40
CA PRO A 56 9.03 48.37 -16.46
C PRO A 56 8.67 46.90 -16.67
N LYS A 57 7.42 46.60 -17.06
CA LYS A 57 6.99 45.21 -17.35
C LYS A 57 7.97 44.51 -18.32
N PRO A 58 8.62 43.40 -17.91
CA PRO A 58 9.55 42.67 -18.75
C PRO A 58 8.78 41.69 -19.64
N GLY A 59 8.43 42.10 -20.86
CA GLY A 59 7.77 41.23 -21.86
C GLY A 59 6.49 40.53 -21.38
N ASP A 60 5.99 39.56 -22.14
CA ASP A 60 4.81 38.77 -21.76
C ASP A 60 5.20 37.43 -21.10
N ARG A 61 6.41 36.91 -21.35
CA ARG A 61 7.00 35.75 -20.65
C ARG A 61 8.43 36.02 -20.19
N ALA A 62 8.60 36.49 -18.97
CA ALA A 62 9.91 36.65 -18.34
C ALA A 62 9.97 35.93 -16.99
N PHE A 63 11.12 35.31 -16.70
CA PHE A 63 11.42 34.77 -15.38
C PHE A 63 12.20 35.80 -14.57
N LEU A 64 11.84 35.96 -13.30
CA LEU A 64 12.48 36.90 -12.39
C LEU A 64 13.07 36.15 -11.20
N ARG A 65 14.25 36.55 -10.76
CA ARG A 65 14.81 36.11 -9.48
C ARG A 65 15.46 37.28 -8.74
N ALA A 66 15.35 37.29 -7.43
CA ALA A 66 16.11 38.19 -6.57
C ALA A 66 17.34 37.46 -6.02
N GLY A 67 18.52 38.03 -6.23
CA GLY A 67 19.79 37.58 -5.68
C GLY A 67 20.32 38.57 -4.63
N PHE A 68 21.05 38.03 -3.65
CA PHE A 68 21.67 38.81 -2.58
C PHE A 68 23.14 38.45 -2.46
N GLY A 69 24.00 39.46 -2.36
CA GLY A 69 25.44 39.25 -2.28
C GLY A 69 26.07 39.95 -1.09
N THR A 70 27.11 39.33 -0.51
CA THR A 70 27.84 39.83 0.65
C THR A 70 28.97 40.80 0.29
N SER A 71 29.27 40.93 -1.00
CA SER A 71 30.22 41.91 -1.53
C SER A 71 29.62 43.32 -1.55
N THR A 72 30.42 44.34 -1.22
CA THR A 72 30.04 45.75 -1.35
C THR A 72 29.98 46.23 -2.81
N VAL A 73 30.41 45.41 -3.76
CA VAL A 73 30.29 45.69 -5.19
C VAL A 73 28.86 45.38 -5.63
N VAL A 74 28.12 46.41 -6.01
CA VAL A 74 26.76 46.30 -6.55
C VAL A 74 26.84 46.00 -8.05
N PRO A 75 26.13 44.97 -8.58
CA PRO A 75 26.10 44.69 -10.01
C PRO A 75 25.66 45.90 -10.85
N PRO A 76 26.23 46.15 -12.03
CA PRO A 76 25.71 47.18 -12.93
C PRO A 76 24.37 46.74 -13.50
N THR A 77 23.40 47.67 -13.59
CA THR A 77 22.03 47.38 -14.04
C THR A 77 21.47 48.52 -14.88
N ALA A 78 20.50 48.22 -15.74
CA ALA A 78 19.85 49.22 -16.60
C ALA A 78 18.94 50.18 -15.81
N HIS A 79 18.37 49.70 -14.70
CA HIS A 79 17.52 50.49 -13.81
C HIS A 79 18.21 50.71 -12.47
N THR A 80 18.53 51.96 -12.16
CA THR A 80 19.30 52.35 -10.96
C THR A 80 18.66 53.54 -10.25
N GLY A 81 19.08 53.80 -9.01
CA GLY A 81 18.58 54.93 -8.21
C GLY A 81 17.33 54.60 -7.40
N LEU A 82 16.90 55.56 -6.57
CA LEU A 82 15.85 55.38 -5.56
C LEU A 82 14.45 55.09 -6.15
N ASP A 83 14.22 55.49 -7.40
CA ASP A 83 12.96 55.24 -8.12
C ASP A 83 12.82 53.76 -8.53
N HIS A 84 13.93 53.05 -8.67
CA HIS A 84 13.98 51.64 -9.06
C HIS A 84 14.39 50.72 -7.93
N PHE A 85 15.18 51.19 -6.97
CA PHE A 85 15.67 50.40 -5.86
C PHE A 85 15.51 51.16 -4.55
N SER A 86 14.71 50.62 -3.64
CA SER A 86 14.51 51.21 -2.32
C SER A 86 14.60 50.15 -1.24
N PRO A 87 15.69 50.12 -0.45
CA PRO A 87 15.75 49.29 0.74
C PRO A 87 14.89 49.94 1.84
N ALA A 88 13.89 49.22 2.30
CA ALA A 88 13.03 49.64 3.40
C ALA A 88 13.68 49.21 4.72
N TYR A 89 14.46 50.10 5.32
CA TYR A 89 14.98 49.92 6.68
C TYR A 89 13.95 50.46 7.66
N ASN A 90 12.94 49.66 7.99
CA ASN A 90 12.04 49.98 9.09
C ASN A 90 12.46 49.21 10.35
N ASP A 91 12.72 49.96 11.42
CA ASP A 91 12.85 49.54 12.83
C ASP A 91 11.57 48.92 13.42
N GLY A 92 10.63 48.47 12.58
CA GLY A 92 9.39 47.81 12.94
C GLY A 92 9.10 46.78 11.86
N GLY A 93 9.58 45.56 12.10
CA GLY A 93 9.70 44.51 11.09
C GLY A 93 8.38 44.22 10.38
N TYR A 94 8.46 44.02 9.06
CA TYR A 94 7.52 43.19 8.31
C TYR A 94 7.74 41.71 8.64
N TYR A 95 7.84 41.41 9.93
CA TYR A 95 7.32 40.14 10.37
C TYR A 95 5.84 40.15 10.00
N LEU A 96 5.36 39.10 9.33
CA LEU A 96 3.93 38.81 9.38
C LEU A 96 3.48 39.01 10.84
N ALA A 97 2.39 39.75 11.07
CA ALA A 97 1.75 39.78 12.38
C ALA A 97 1.67 38.33 12.89
N GLU A 98 1.82 38.10 14.19
CA GLU A 98 1.96 36.73 14.75
C GLU A 98 0.92 35.76 14.15
N SER A 99 -0.33 36.20 14.07
CA SER A 99 -1.44 35.48 13.41
C SER A 99 -1.23 35.17 11.91
N ALA A 100 -0.64 36.09 11.14
CA ALA A 100 -0.30 35.88 9.74
C ALA A 100 0.93 34.97 9.56
N ARG A 101 1.88 34.97 10.51
CA ARG A 101 3.02 34.05 10.52
C ARG A 101 2.55 32.62 10.78
N THR A 102 1.64 32.45 11.73
CA THR A 102 1.01 31.16 12.02
C THR A 102 0.34 30.59 10.78
N VAL A 103 -0.52 31.36 10.12
CA VAL A 103 -1.17 30.93 8.87
C VAL A 103 -0.15 30.60 7.77
N HIS A 104 0.92 31.40 7.65
CA HIS A 104 1.97 31.14 6.66
C HIS A 104 2.70 29.82 6.91
N VAL A 105 3.10 29.54 8.15
CA VAL A 105 3.79 28.29 8.50
C VAL A 105 2.87 27.10 8.26
N LEU A 106 1.61 27.18 8.66
CA LEU A 106 0.64 26.10 8.43
C LEU A 106 0.45 25.84 6.94
N ASN A 107 0.25 26.87 6.11
CA ASN A 107 0.14 26.71 4.66
C ASN A 107 1.40 26.14 3.98
N ARG A 108 2.55 26.12 4.65
CA ARG A 108 3.82 25.63 4.09
C ARG A 108 4.22 24.25 4.56
N LEU A 109 3.81 23.86 5.77
CA LEU A 109 4.23 22.62 6.41
C LEU A 109 3.09 21.63 6.64
N THR A 110 1.86 22.02 6.33
CA THR A 110 0.64 21.23 6.56
C THR A 110 -0.27 21.32 5.34
N TYR A 111 -1.38 20.57 5.33
CA TYR A 111 -2.43 20.70 4.31
C TYR A 111 -3.25 22.00 4.40
N GLY A 112 -2.85 22.91 5.29
CA GLY A 112 -3.49 24.20 5.52
C GLY A 112 -3.91 24.34 6.98
N PRO A 113 -4.26 25.56 7.42
CA PRO A 113 -4.54 25.81 8.83
C PRO A 113 -5.82 25.09 9.31
N SER A 114 -5.67 24.04 10.11
CA SER A 114 -6.76 23.55 10.96
C SER A 114 -6.85 24.35 12.27
N ALA A 115 -8.02 24.34 12.91
CA ALA A 115 -8.20 25.01 14.21
C ALA A 115 -7.26 24.46 15.30
N GLY A 116 -7.00 23.15 15.28
CA GLY A 116 -6.11 22.49 16.24
C GLY A 116 -4.65 22.90 16.06
N GLU A 117 -4.15 22.87 14.82
CA GLU A 117 -2.76 23.25 14.53
C GLU A 117 -2.51 24.74 14.72
N TYR A 118 -3.51 25.58 14.42
CA TYR A 118 -3.43 27.01 14.70
C TYR A 118 -3.22 27.27 16.19
N VAL A 119 -4.03 26.66 17.06
CA VAL A 119 -3.89 26.79 18.51
C VAL A 119 -2.56 26.22 19.00
N LYS A 120 -2.14 25.06 18.47
CA LYS A 120 -0.85 24.44 18.82
C LYS A 120 0.31 25.37 18.47
N LEU A 121 0.35 25.87 17.24
CA LEU A 121 1.42 26.75 16.75
C LEU A 121 1.45 28.07 17.53
N GLU A 122 0.31 28.72 17.78
CA GLU A 122 0.25 29.92 18.61
C GLU A 122 0.76 29.65 20.05
N SER A 123 0.49 28.46 20.60
CA SER A 123 0.90 28.12 21.96
C SER A 123 2.40 27.85 22.13
N MET A 124 3.03 27.21 21.13
CA MET A 124 4.45 26.82 21.20
C MET A 124 5.38 27.77 20.44
N GLY A 125 4.82 28.59 19.54
CA GLY A 125 5.54 29.45 18.63
C GLY A 125 6.02 28.74 17.36
N ALA A 126 6.16 29.51 16.28
CA ALA A 126 6.50 29.00 14.95
C ALA A 126 7.79 28.17 14.90
N THR A 127 8.85 28.62 15.58
CA THR A 127 10.15 27.90 15.58
C THR A 127 10.04 26.54 16.23
N ALA A 128 9.41 26.44 17.40
CA ALA A 128 9.23 25.15 18.08
C ALA A 128 8.35 24.21 17.25
N PHE A 129 7.31 24.74 16.58
CA PHE A 129 6.48 23.97 15.67
C PHE A 129 7.28 23.42 14.48
N ILE A 130 8.12 24.26 13.84
CA ILE A 130 9.00 23.84 12.74
C ILE A 130 9.96 22.74 13.21
N ASP A 131 10.61 22.94 14.36
CA ASP A 131 11.58 21.97 14.90
C ASP A 131 10.91 20.62 15.24
N GLU A 132 9.68 20.64 15.78
CA GLU A 132 8.89 19.44 16.05
C GLU A 132 8.52 18.71 14.74
N GLN A 133 8.08 19.43 13.71
CA GLN A 133 7.69 18.86 12.43
C GLN A 133 8.88 18.30 11.63
N LEU A 134 10.07 18.89 11.78
CA LEU A 134 11.33 18.37 11.22
C LEU A 134 11.85 17.13 11.97
N ALA A 135 11.29 16.83 13.14
CA ALA A 135 11.64 15.68 13.96
C ALA A 135 10.40 14.81 14.25
N PRO A 136 9.75 14.21 13.24
CA PRO A 136 8.47 13.51 13.40
C PRO A 136 8.52 12.35 14.42
N GLY A 137 9.70 11.77 14.66
CA GLY A 137 9.90 10.77 15.72
C GLY A 137 9.71 11.30 17.15
N THR A 138 9.65 12.61 17.35
CA THR A 138 9.34 13.26 18.64
C THR A 138 7.84 13.41 18.89
N ILE A 139 7.02 13.23 17.85
CA ILE A 139 5.56 13.36 17.90
C ILE A 139 4.96 11.97 18.20
N ASP A 140 4.45 11.78 19.40
CA ASP A 140 3.75 10.55 19.80
C ASP A 140 2.30 10.54 19.28
N GLU A 141 2.04 9.66 18.32
CA GLU A 141 0.70 9.44 17.75
C GLU A 141 0.04 8.13 18.21
N SER A 142 0.66 7.41 19.15
CA SER A 142 0.10 6.13 19.64
C SER A 142 -1.30 6.30 20.25
N GLY A 143 -1.58 7.47 20.85
CA GLY A 143 -2.87 7.86 21.40
C GLY A 143 -3.88 8.44 20.39
N ASN A 144 -3.54 8.55 19.10
CA ASN A 144 -4.41 9.15 18.10
C ASN A 144 -5.48 8.16 17.60
N THR A 145 -6.51 7.93 18.43
CA THR A 145 -7.56 6.95 18.13
C THR A 145 -8.36 7.28 16.86
N ALA A 146 -8.48 8.58 16.51
CA ALA A 146 -9.16 9.01 15.30
C ALA A 146 -8.43 8.57 14.04
N LEU A 147 -7.10 8.70 14.01
CA LEU A 147 -6.27 8.20 12.92
C LEU A 147 -6.20 6.67 12.96
N ASN A 148 -5.79 6.08 14.08
CA ASN A 148 -5.47 4.65 14.18
C ASN A 148 -6.68 3.75 13.89
N GLY A 149 -7.88 4.14 14.38
CA GLY A 149 -9.10 3.39 14.08
C GLY A 149 -9.47 3.41 12.60
N ARG A 150 -9.38 4.58 11.96
CA ARG A 150 -9.72 4.74 10.53
C ARG A 150 -8.70 4.07 9.62
N VAL A 151 -7.42 4.19 9.94
CA VAL A 151 -6.37 3.48 9.22
C VAL A 151 -6.60 1.98 9.35
N GLY A 152 -6.91 1.45 10.53
CA GLY A 152 -7.21 0.03 10.72
C GLY A 152 -8.36 -0.49 9.85
N GLU A 153 -9.40 0.33 9.60
CA GLU A 153 -10.53 -0.01 8.72
C GLU A 153 -10.14 -0.17 7.24
N LEU A 154 -8.99 0.36 6.82
CA LEU A 154 -8.48 0.25 5.44
C LEU A 154 -7.80 -1.10 5.16
N PHE A 155 -7.48 -1.85 6.20
CA PHE A 155 -6.79 -3.13 6.09
C PHE A 155 -7.75 -4.28 6.34
N HIS A 156 -7.42 -5.42 5.75
CA HIS A 156 -7.96 -6.71 6.14
C HIS A 156 -6.81 -7.58 6.63
N THR A 157 -7.12 -8.65 7.35
CA THR A 157 -6.15 -9.67 7.68
C THR A 157 -5.95 -10.55 6.45
N PHE A 158 -4.80 -10.40 5.79
CA PHE A 158 -4.43 -11.29 4.70
C PHE A 158 -3.93 -12.62 5.25
N LEU A 159 -4.42 -13.67 4.61
CA LEU A 159 -4.15 -15.06 4.96
C LEU A 159 -3.39 -15.70 3.78
N PRO A 160 -2.05 -15.83 3.87
CA PRO A 160 -1.23 -16.38 2.78
C PRO A 160 -1.74 -17.69 2.19
N TYR A 161 -1.89 -17.74 0.86
CA TYR A 161 -2.26 -18.97 0.17
C TYR A 161 -1.04 -19.86 -0.02
N GLY A 162 -0.94 -20.93 0.78
CA GLY A 162 0.09 -21.97 0.65
C GLY A 162 0.40 -22.64 1.98
N GLY A 163 0.54 -23.96 1.99
CA GLY A 163 0.72 -24.72 3.22
C GLY A 163 0.97 -26.21 2.99
N THR A 164 1.34 -26.92 4.05
CA THR A 164 1.39 -28.38 4.07
C THR A 164 -0.02 -28.90 4.37
N PRO A 165 -0.68 -29.59 3.42
CA PRO A 165 -2.01 -30.12 3.66
C PRO A 165 -1.98 -31.32 4.61
N TYR A 166 -2.91 -31.32 5.55
CA TYR A 166 -3.30 -32.48 6.35
C TYR A 166 -4.56 -33.15 5.78
N LEU A 167 -5.42 -32.36 5.13
CA LEU A 167 -6.61 -32.80 4.41
C LEU A 167 -6.73 -31.98 3.13
N SER A 168 -7.01 -32.64 2.02
CA SER A 168 -7.19 -32.04 0.69
C SER A 168 -8.51 -32.48 0.07
N GLU A 169 -9.01 -31.71 -0.91
CA GLU A 169 -10.11 -32.15 -1.76
C GLU A 169 -9.82 -33.52 -2.41
N GLY A 170 -10.82 -34.39 -2.45
CA GLY A 170 -10.70 -35.77 -2.94
C GLY A 170 -10.17 -36.77 -1.92
N ASP A 171 -9.76 -36.35 -0.71
CA ASP A 171 -9.40 -37.28 0.35
C ASP A 171 -10.61 -38.08 0.84
N GLY A 172 -10.38 -39.35 1.20
CA GLY A 172 -11.43 -40.27 1.65
C GLY A 172 -12.12 -39.81 2.93
N CYS A 173 -13.43 -40.03 3.01
CA CYS A 173 -14.25 -39.65 4.15
C CYS A 173 -15.36 -40.66 4.45
N ARG A 174 -15.97 -40.52 5.62
CA ARG A 174 -17.25 -41.16 5.96
C ARG A 174 -18.33 -40.12 6.14
N PHE A 175 -19.54 -40.41 5.68
CA PHE A 175 -20.64 -39.47 5.78
C PHE A 175 -21.96 -40.14 6.17
N PHE A 176 -22.86 -39.32 6.71
CA PHE A 176 -24.21 -39.70 7.12
C PHE A 176 -25.19 -38.66 6.61
N ARG A 177 -26.18 -39.12 5.85
CA ARG A 177 -27.27 -38.27 5.35
C ARG A 177 -28.15 -37.84 6.51
N GLY A 178 -28.42 -36.54 6.61
CA GLY A 178 -29.27 -35.93 7.63
C GLY A 178 -30.77 -36.20 7.43
N LEU A 179 -31.15 -37.46 7.24
CA LEU A 179 -32.54 -37.92 7.26
C LEU A 179 -33.09 -38.03 8.69
N SER A 180 -32.19 -38.01 9.68
CA SER A 180 -32.45 -38.03 11.11
C SER A 180 -31.21 -37.53 11.86
N GLU A 181 -31.31 -37.31 13.17
CA GLU A 181 -30.14 -37.00 13.99
C GLU A 181 -29.16 -38.17 14.05
N PRO A 182 -27.85 -37.97 13.83
CA PRO A 182 -26.85 -38.95 14.21
C PRO A 182 -26.73 -39.03 15.75
N PRO A 183 -26.06 -40.07 16.29
CA PRO A 183 -25.74 -40.11 17.71
C PRO A 183 -25.04 -38.83 18.19
N ALA A 184 -25.35 -38.38 19.41
CA ALA A 184 -24.93 -37.07 19.90
C ALA A 184 -23.39 -36.88 19.97
N ASP A 185 -22.64 -37.98 20.01
CA ASP A 185 -21.17 -38.00 20.03
C ASP A 185 -20.54 -38.27 18.65
N TRP A 186 -21.30 -38.14 17.56
CA TRP A 186 -20.84 -38.42 16.19
C TRP A 186 -19.60 -37.64 15.77
N ASN A 187 -19.29 -36.49 16.39
CA ASN A 187 -18.11 -35.68 16.08
C ASN A 187 -16.88 -36.08 16.92
N ASN A 188 -17.02 -37.04 17.84
CA ASN A 188 -15.96 -37.50 18.73
C ASN A 188 -15.07 -38.55 18.04
N PRO A 189 -13.73 -38.53 18.24
CA PRO A 189 -12.83 -39.57 17.74
C PRO A 189 -13.13 -40.99 18.26
N ARG A 190 -13.89 -41.14 19.35
CA ARG A 190 -14.28 -42.47 19.89
C ARG A 190 -15.55 -43.03 19.29
N PHE A 191 -16.29 -42.24 18.53
CA PHE A 191 -17.51 -42.68 17.86
C PHE A 191 -17.15 -43.67 16.74
N ASP A 192 -17.88 -44.79 16.70
CA ASP A 192 -17.76 -45.82 15.68
C ASP A 192 -18.60 -45.45 14.45
N ASP A 193 -17.93 -44.98 13.41
CA ASP A 193 -18.52 -44.59 12.14
C ASP A 193 -18.50 -45.72 11.09
N THR A 194 -18.21 -46.96 11.48
CA THR A 194 -18.11 -48.07 10.52
C THR A 194 -19.40 -48.32 9.74
N GLY A 195 -20.56 -47.97 10.33
CA GLY A 195 -21.87 -48.03 9.70
C GLY A 195 -22.24 -46.81 8.84
N TRP A 196 -21.39 -45.77 8.81
CA TRP A 196 -21.56 -44.62 7.92
C TRP A 196 -21.11 -44.95 6.51
N GLU A 197 -21.68 -44.23 5.55
CA GLU A 197 -21.33 -44.36 4.14
C GLU A 197 -19.90 -43.85 3.90
N THR A 198 -19.28 -44.30 2.82
CA THR A 198 -17.91 -43.91 2.46
C THR A 198 -17.92 -43.14 1.15
N GLY A 199 -17.15 -42.08 1.08
CA GLY A 199 -16.95 -41.28 -0.13
C GLY A 199 -15.59 -40.59 -0.12
N VAL A 200 -15.45 -39.59 -0.96
CA VAL A 200 -14.34 -38.63 -0.97
C VAL A 200 -14.88 -37.22 -0.74
N THR A 201 -14.09 -36.32 -0.17
CA THR A 201 -14.47 -34.90 -0.01
C THR A 201 -14.77 -34.24 -1.37
N GLY A 202 -15.67 -33.25 -1.38
CA GLY A 202 -16.47 -32.96 -2.59
C GLY A 202 -17.88 -33.51 -2.46
N LEU A 203 -18.55 -33.34 -1.32
CA LEU A 203 -19.91 -33.88 -1.12
C LEU A 203 -20.94 -32.81 -1.46
N GLY A 204 -21.85 -33.14 -2.35
CA GLY A 204 -22.82 -32.15 -2.80
C GLY A 204 -23.63 -32.57 -4.01
N TYR A 205 -24.32 -31.61 -4.63
CA TYR A 205 -24.96 -31.77 -5.92
C TYR A 205 -25.13 -30.42 -6.62
N GLY A 206 -25.32 -30.45 -7.95
CA GLY A 206 -25.95 -29.36 -8.70
C GLY A 206 -25.00 -28.40 -9.43
N ASP A 207 -23.71 -28.35 -9.07
CA ASP A 207 -22.69 -27.43 -9.61
C ASP A 207 -21.64 -28.12 -10.51
N ASN A 208 -21.53 -29.46 -10.44
CA ASN A 208 -20.55 -30.31 -11.14
C ASN A 208 -19.11 -30.20 -10.62
N ASP A 209 -18.89 -29.72 -9.39
CA ASP A 209 -17.58 -29.75 -8.75
C ASP A 209 -17.45 -30.89 -7.70
N ASP A 210 -18.56 -31.58 -7.41
CA ASP A 210 -18.62 -32.67 -6.43
C ASP A 210 -18.00 -33.99 -6.88
N ALA A 211 -17.05 -34.49 -6.08
CA ALA A 211 -16.49 -35.82 -6.24
C ALA A 211 -17.41 -36.95 -5.69
N THR A 212 -18.23 -36.65 -4.67
CA THR A 212 -19.27 -37.52 -4.11
C THR A 212 -20.63 -36.86 -4.28
N VAL A 213 -21.33 -37.24 -5.35
CA VAL A 213 -22.63 -36.67 -5.70
C VAL A 213 -23.77 -37.23 -4.83
N LEU A 214 -24.57 -36.34 -4.25
CA LEU A 214 -25.74 -36.59 -3.40
C LEU A 214 -27.04 -36.35 -4.18
N ASP A 215 -27.35 -37.25 -5.10
CA ASP A 215 -28.52 -37.15 -6.00
C ASP A 215 -29.88 -37.18 -5.27
N ASP A 216 -29.90 -37.60 -4.01
CA ASP A 216 -31.08 -37.74 -3.17
C ASP A 216 -31.33 -36.57 -2.18
N MET A 217 -30.42 -35.60 -2.10
CA MET A 217 -30.47 -34.49 -1.13
C MET A 217 -31.58 -33.47 -1.43
N ARG A 218 -31.83 -33.17 -2.71
CA ARG A 218 -32.89 -32.26 -3.14
C ARG A 218 -34.27 -32.89 -3.01
N PHE A 219 -35.26 -32.19 -2.47
CA PHE A 219 -36.66 -32.62 -2.54
C PHE A 219 -37.19 -32.54 -3.97
N LEU A 220 -37.83 -33.62 -4.42
CA LEU A 220 -38.52 -33.72 -5.70
C LEU A 220 -39.89 -34.33 -5.47
N ASP A 221 -40.95 -33.57 -5.77
CA ASP A 221 -42.33 -34.00 -5.53
C ASP A 221 -42.65 -35.33 -6.22
N GLY A 222 -43.18 -36.29 -5.44
CA GLY A 222 -43.47 -37.64 -5.90
C GLY A 222 -42.25 -38.53 -6.21
N VAL A 223 -41.02 -38.06 -6.01
CA VAL A 223 -39.77 -38.79 -6.32
C VAL A 223 -38.94 -39.04 -5.06
N GLN A 224 -38.58 -37.99 -4.32
CA GLN A 224 -37.76 -38.11 -3.11
C GLN A 224 -38.03 -37.00 -2.10
N ALA A 225 -37.83 -37.29 -0.81
CA ALA A 225 -38.14 -36.37 0.29
C ALA A 225 -37.07 -35.29 0.50
N GLY A 226 -35.84 -35.51 0.04
CA GLY A 226 -34.69 -34.64 0.30
C GLY A 226 -34.29 -34.58 1.79
N TYR A 227 -33.20 -33.86 2.06
CA TYR A 227 -32.72 -33.56 3.40
C TYR A 227 -31.87 -32.28 3.38
N LEU A 228 -31.74 -31.61 4.52
CA LEU A 228 -31.00 -30.35 4.61
C LEU A 228 -29.54 -30.53 4.97
N THR A 229 -29.16 -31.65 5.58
CA THR A 229 -27.83 -31.77 6.20
C THR A 229 -27.08 -33.03 5.80
N VAL A 230 -25.76 -32.91 5.78
CA VAL A 230 -24.84 -34.06 5.69
C VAL A 230 -23.79 -33.93 6.78
N TYR A 231 -23.53 -35.04 7.46
CA TYR A 231 -22.50 -35.13 8.48
C TYR A 231 -21.31 -35.87 7.89
N LEU A 232 -20.14 -35.26 7.94
CA LEU A 232 -18.88 -35.71 7.37
C LEU A 232 -17.87 -35.98 8.50
N ARG A 233 -17.09 -37.05 8.35
CA ARG A 233 -15.96 -37.40 9.22
C ARG A 233 -14.75 -37.74 8.38
N GLN A 234 -13.63 -37.09 8.69
CA GLN A 234 -12.38 -37.22 7.96
C GLN A 234 -11.20 -37.36 8.93
N TRP A 235 -10.47 -38.45 8.76
CA TRP A 235 -9.32 -38.78 9.59
C TRP A 235 -8.03 -38.29 8.94
N PHE A 236 -7.13 -37.71 9.73
CA PHE A 236 -5.83 -37.22 9.27
C PHE A 236 -4.73 -37.46 10.30
N GLU A 237 -3.49 -37.47 9.83
CA GLU A 237 -2.31 -37.67 10.66
C GLU A 237 -1.55 -36.37 10.88
N VAL A 238 -1.14 -36.13 12.13
CA VAL A 238 -0.24 -35.03 12.50
C VAL A 238 1.08 -35.64 12.99
N PRO A 239 2.13 -35.69 12.15
CA PRO A 239 3.38 -36.35 12.51
C PRO A 239 4.16 -35.64 13.62
N ASP A 240 4.13 -34.31 13.61
CA ASP A 240 4.82 -33.45 14.57
C ASP A 240 3.91 -32.24 14.84
N LEU A 241 3.39 -32.15 16.07
CA LEU A 241 2.50 -31.06 16.46
C LEU A 241 3.27 -29.74 16.64
N ALA A 242 4.55 -29.81 17.01
CA ALA A 242 5.38 -28.62 17.20
C ALA A 242 5.75 -27.94 15.87
N ALA A 243 5.64 -28.66 14.75
CA ALA A 243 5.86 -28.11 13.41
C ALA A 243 4.66 -27.31 12.87
N ILE A 244 3.50 -27.34 13.53
CA ILE A 244 2.34 -26.54 13.14
C ILE A 244 2.47 -25.14 13.73
N GLU A 245 2.94 -24.20 12.90
CA GLU A 245 3.02 -22.79 13.28
C GLU A 245 1.66 -22.11 13.19
N ASN A 246 0.95 -22.31 12.07
CA ASN A 246 -0.39 -21.78 11.88
C ASN A 246 -1.30 -22.82 11.21
N LEU A 247 -2.49 -23.08 11.78
CA LEU A 247 -3.46 -24.04 11.26
C LEU A 247 -4.66 -23.32 10.65
N ARG A 248 -5.10 -23.76 9.47
CA ARG A 248 -6.28 -23.22 8.80
C ARG A 248 -7.21 -24.30 8.30
N LEU A 249 -8.50 -24.01 8.38
CA LEU A 249 -9.54 -24.70 7.63
C LEU A 249 -9.89 -23.82 6.43
N ARG A 250 -9.74 -24.36 5.23
CA ARG A 250 -10.33 -23.79 4.02
C ARG A 250 -11.60 -24.55 3.72
N MET A 251 -12.69 -23.84 3.48
CA MET A 251 -13.97 -24.49 3.13
C MET A 251 -14.52 -23.87 1.87
N LYS A 252 -14.85 -24.73 0.91
CA LYS A 252 -15.88 -24.46 -0.09
C LYS A 252 -17.19 -25.02 0.45
N TYR A 253 -18.19 -24.17 0.63
CA TYR A 253 -19.46 -24.59 1.21
C TYR A 253 -20.65 -23.85 0.60
N ASP A 254 -21.74 -24.58 0.41
CA ASP A 254 -23.05 -24.04 0.08
C ASP A 254 -24.15 -24.87 0.75
N ASP A 255 -24.92 -24.36 1.71
CA ASP A 255 -25.09 -22.94 2.10
C ASP A 255 -24.42 -22.57 3.44
N GLY A 256 -24.22 -23.53 4.33
CA GLY A 256 -23.69 -23.31 5.66
C GLY A 256 -23.05 -24.54 6.27
N PHE A 257 -22.23 -24.37 7.29
CA PHE A 257 -21.58 -25.50 7.95
C PHE A 257 -21.25 -25.25 9.42
N VAL A 258 -20.99 -26.34 10.13
CA VAL A 258 -20.31 -26.34 11.44
C VAL A 258 -19.19 -27.39 11.43
N ALA A 259 -17.97 -26.98 11.76
CA ALA A 259 -16.79 -27.84 11.77
C ALA A 259 -16.27 -28.08 13.20
N TYR A 260 -15.80 -29.30 13.44
CA TYR A 260 -15.30 -29.78 14.72
C TYR A 260 -13.93 -30.44 14.54
N LEU A 261 -12.97 -30.09 15.40
CA LEU A 261 -11.72 -30.82 15.56
C LEU A 261 -11.77 -31.67 16.83
N ASN A 262 -11.61 -32.98 16.67
CA ASN A 262 -11.62 -33.95 17.77
C ASN A 262 -12.82 -33.77 18.74
N GLY A 263 -14.01 -33.49 18.19
CA GLY A 263 -15.26 -33.33 18.93
C GLY A 263 -15.51 -31.94 19.53
N ARG A 264 -14.66 -30.94 19.23
CA ARG A 264 -14.83 -29.55 19.67
C ARG A 264 -15.04 -28.65 18.47
N GLU A 265 -16.05 -27.79 18.52
CA GLU A 265 -16.35 -26.84 17.45
C GLU A 265 -15.20 -25.85 17.25
N VAL A 266 -14.82 -25.60 16.01
CA VAL A 266 -13.69 -24.72 15.64
C VAL A 266 -14.04 -23.67 14.59
N ALA A 267 -15.07 -23.90 13.78
CA ALA A 267 -15.53 -22.95 12.77
C ALA A 267 -17.00 -23.20 12.43
N ARG A 268 -17.70 -22.14 12.03
CA ARG A 268 -19.06 -22.21 11.48
C ARG A 268 -19.33 -21.05 10.53
N ALA A 269 -20.27 -21.23 9.63
CA ALA A 269 -20.85 -20.17 8.82
C ALA A 269 -22.33 -20.44 8.56
N ASN A 270 -23.15 -19.39 8.54
CA ASN A 270 -24.56 -19.41 8.18
C ASN A 270 -25.48 -20.35 8.99
N VAL A 271 -25.03 -20.96 10.10
CA VAL A 271 -25.83 -21.93 10.86
C VAL A 271 -26.07 -21.46 12.30
N ASN A 272 -27.34 -21.49 12.70
CA ASN A 272 -27.79 -21.22 14.07
C ASN A 272 -27.92 -22.51 14.89
N GLY A 273 -27.77 -22.42 16.21
CA GLY A 273 -27.91 -23.57 17.13
C GLY A 273 -26.57 -24.14 17.61
N THR A 274 -26.57 -24.77 18.79
CA THR A 274 -25.35 -25.30 19.44
C THR A 274 -25.66 -26.56 20.27
N PRO A 275 -25.47 -27.78 19.73
CA PRO A 275 -25.28 -28.07 18.30
C PRO A 275 -26.57 -27.84 17.50
N PRO A 276 -26.49 -27.56 16.20
CA PRO A 276 -27.67 -27.46 15.32
C PRO A 276 -28.27 -28.84 15.02
N LEU A 277 -29.58 -28.87 14.76
CA LEU A 277 -30.33 -30.08 14.41
C LEU A 277 -30.18 -30.42 12.92
N HIS A 278 -30.43 -31.68 12.55
CA HIS A 278 -30.37 -32.18 11.16
C HIS A 278 -31.34 -31.47 10.19
N ASP A 279 -32.42 -30.88 10.72
CA ASP A 279 -33.44 -30.15 9.96
C ASP A 279 -33.30 -28.62 10.08
N THR A 280 -32.20 -28.15 10.68
CA THR A 280 -31.90 -26.71 10.75
C THR A 280 -31.44 -26.23 9.37
N PRO A 281 -32.11 -25.26 8.73
CA PRO A 281 -31.64 -24.69 7.47
C PRO A 281 -30.48 -23.73 7.71
N ALA A 282 -29.64 -23.53 6.69
CA ALA A 282 -28.74 -22.39 6.66
C ALA A 282 -29.54 -21.06 6.65
N GLY A 283 -29.02 -20.05 7.34
CA GLY A 283 -29.65 -18.73 7.52
C GLY A 283 -29.36 -17.74 6.40
N ALA A 284 -28.40 -18.05 5.53
CA ALA A 284 -28.03 -17.28 4.35
C ALA A 284 -27.51 -18.25 3.27
N ASP A 285 -27.48 -17.79 2.02
CA ASP A 285 -26.91 -18.57 0.92
C ASP A 285 -25.37 -18.68 1.09
N GLY A 286 -24.78 -19.75 0.56
CA GLY A 286 -23.33 -19.95 0.56
C GLY A 286 -22.56 -18.82 -0.13
N GLY A 287 -21.28 -18.67 0.21
CA GLY A 287 -20.38 -17.81 -0.57
C GLY A 287 -20.07 -18.51 -1.90
N ASN A 288 -20.27 -17.80 -3.02
CA ASN A 288 -20.15 -18.30 -4.39
C ASN A 288 -18.96 -19.29 -4.55
N VAL A 289 -19.27 -20.59 -4.56
CA VAL A 289 -18.35 -21.75 -4.50
C VAL A 289 -17.43 -21.80 -5.72
N ASP A 290 -17.92 -21.26 -6.84
CA ASP A 290 -17.23 -21.17 -8.14
C ASP A 290 -16.08 -20.16 -8.16
N ASN A 291 -15.91 -19.36 -7.09
CA ASN A 291 -14.79 -18.43 -6.99
C ASN A 291 -13.74 -19.00 -6.03
N PRO A 292 -12.55 -19.43 -6.49
CA PRO A 292 -11.47 -19.81 -5.59
C PRO A 292 -11.05 -18.68 -4.63
N ALA A 293 -11.36 -17.41 -4.94
CA ALA A 293 -11.20 -16.27 -4.04
C ALA A 293 -12.20 -16.25 -2.86
N ASN A 294 -13.29 -17.02 -2.96
CA ASN A 294 -14.32 -17.15 -1.92
C ASN A 294 -14.16 -18.42 -1.08
N GLN A 295 -13.10 -19.21 -1.29
CA GLN A 295 -12.63 -20.15 -0.26
C GLN A 295 -12.47 -19.34 1.03
N SER A 296 -13.35 -19.61 1.98
CA SER A 296 -13.28 -18.92 3.25
C SER A 296 -12.17 -19.61 4.05
N ASP A 297 -11.16 -18.84 4.44
CA ASP A 297 -10.06 -19.32 5.27
C ASP A 297 -10.40 -19.00 6.74
N TRP A 298 -10.58 -20.02 7.58
CA TRP A 298 -10.71 -19.85 9.03
C TRP A 298 -9.36 -20.09 9.72
N ASP A 299 -8.91 -19.10 10.48
CA ASP A 299 -7.77 -19.23 11.39
C ASP A 299 -8.14 -20.14 12.57
N LEU A 300 -7.46 -21.27 12.70
CA LEU A 300 -7.65 -22.25 13.77
C LEU A 300 -6.53 -22.25 14.81
N ASN A 301 -5.67 -21.22 14.84
CA ASN A 301 -4.52 -21.14 15.74
C ASN A 301 -4.90 -21.23 17.23
N ALA A 302 -6.02 -20.63 17.61
CA ALA A 302 -6.55 -20.73 18.97
C ALA A 302 -6.98 -22.17 19.35
N HIS A 303 -7.11 -23.06 18.37
CA HIS A 303 -7.59 -24.44 18.52
C HIS A 303 -6.48 -25.50 18.39
N LEU A 304 -5.21 -25.11 18.24
CA LEU A 304 -4.07 -26.05 18.16
C LEU A 304 -4.04 -27.05 19.32
N GLY A 305 -4.45 -26.62 20.52
CA GLY A 305 -4.54 -27.48 21.70
C GLY A 305 -5.60 -28.59 21.62
N PHE A 306 -6.42 -28.63 20.55
CA PHE A 306 -7.37 -29.72 20.29
C PHE A 306 -6.73 -30.85 19.48
N LEU A 307 -5.61 -30.59 18.79
CA LEU A 307 -4.86 -31.59 18.07
C LEU A 307 -3.99 -32.44 19.01
N ARG A 308 -3.56 -33.59 18.50
CA ARG A 308 -2.55 -34.46 19.09
C ARG A 308 -1.60 -34.96 18.01
N GLU A 309 -0.39 -35.34 18.38
CA GLU A 309 0.46 -36.13 17.47
C GLU A 309 -0.22 -37.46 17.14
N GLY A 310 -0.13 -37.88 15.88
CA GLY A 310 -0.82 -39.03 15.31
C GLY A 310 -2.22 -38.69 14.78
N THR A 311 -3.15 -39.63 14.94
CA THR A 311 -4.47 -39.61 14.31
C THR A 311 -5.43 -38.59 14.93
N ASN A 312 -5.97 -37.70 14.10
CA ASN A 312 -6.96 -36.67 14.45
C ASN A 312 -8.20 -36.79 13.56
N LEU A 313 -9.31 -36.22 14.01
CA LEU A 313 -10.59 -36.20 13.30
C LEU A 313 -11.02 -34.75 13.03
N LEU A 314 -11.28 -34.44 11.76
CA LEU A 314 -12.12 -33.33 11.35
C LEU A 314 -13.53 -33.87 11.10
N ALA A 315 -14.53 -33.24 11.70
CA ALA A 315 -15.92 -33.56 11.49
C ALA A 315 -16.67 -32.29 11.04
N VAL A 316 -17.56 -32.41 10.05
CA VAL A 316 -18.26 -31.25 9.46
C VAL A 316 -19.74 -31.58 9.32
N GLN A 317 -20.60 -30.63 9.64
CA GLN A 317 -22.04 -30.70 9.42
C GLN A 317 -22.40 -29.65 8.38
N LEU A 318 -22.71 -30.08 7.15
CA LEU A 318 -23.24 -29.25 6.07
C LEU A 318 -24.71 -28.97 6.33
N HIS A 319 -25.16 -27.75 6.00
CA HIS A 319 -26.54 -27.31 6.01
C HIS A 319 -26.88 -26.60 4.69
N ASN A 320 -27.88 -27.10 4.01
CA ASN A 320 -28.54 -26.42 2.90
C ASN A 320 -29.63 -25.49 3.45
N ARG A 321 -29.90 -24.39 2.76
CA ARG A 321 -30.91 -23.41 3.11
C ARG A 321 -32.33 -23.93 2.91
N SER A 322 -32.56 -24.74 1.87
CA SER A 322 -33.90 -25.27 1.60
C SER A 322 -33.87 -26.63 0.92
N LEU A 323 -34.90 -27.43 1.16
CA LEU A 323 -35.04 -28.74 0.50
C LEU A 323 -35.13 -28.63 -1.02
N THR A 324 -35.51 -27.47 -1.57
CA THR A 324 -35.67 -27.26 -3.01
C THR A 324 -34.46 -26.60 -3.67
N SER A 325 -33.37 -26.39 -2.93
CA SER A 325 -32.16 -25.72 -3.45
C SER A 325 -31.65 -26.39 -4.72
N SER A 326 -31.08 -25.57 -5.62
CA SER A 326 -30.47 -26.04 -6.86
C SER A 326 -29.28 -26.93 -6.63
N ASP A 327 -28.58 -26.71 -5.52
CA ASP A 327 -27.24 -27.17 -5.23
C ASP A 327 -26.97 -27.24 -3.71
N ALA A 328 -25.87 -27.90 -3.37
CA ALA A 328 -25.22 -27.89 -2.06
C ALA A 328 -23.81 -28.43 -2.23
N THR A 329 -22.82 -27.88 -1.51
CA THR A 329 -21.42 -28.32 -1.62
C THR A 329 -20.72 -28.26 -0.27
N ILE A 330 -19.85 -29.24 0.04
CA ILE A 330 -18.93 -29.17 1.18
C ILE A 330 -17.57 -29.80 0.86
N ILE A 331 -16.52 -28.96 0.90
CA ILE A 331 -15.15 -29.34 0.59
C ILE A 331 -14.20 -28.74 1.63
N PRO A 332 -13.86 -29.49 2.69
CA PRO A 332 -12.88 -29.06 3.67
C PRO A 332 -11.45 -29.36 3.23
N GLU A 333 -10.56 -28.39 3.40
CA GLU A 333 -9.11 -28.58 3.41
C GLU A 333 -8.55 -28.11 4.74
N LEU A 334 -7.62 -28.88 5.31
CA LEU A 334 -6.93 -28.51 6.54
C LEU A 334 -5.45 -28.35 6.22
N VAL A 335 -4.90 -27.16 6.42
CA VAL A 335 -3.53 -26.82 6.00
C VAL A 335 -2.74 -26.19 7.14
N SER A 336 -1.47 -26.56 7.28
CA SER A 336 -0.49 -25.80 8.06
C SER A 336 0.21 -24.78 7.17
N VAL A 337 0.27 -23.52 7.60
CA VAL A 337 0.92 -22.45 6.85
C VAL A 337 2.09 -21.88 7.66
N SER A 338 3.22 -21.65 6.97
CA SER A 338 4.47 -21.14 7.57
C SER A 338 4.52 -19.61 7.67
N SER A 339 3.49 -18.92 7.18
CA SER A 339 3.39 -17.47 7.24
C SER A 339 2.19 -17.07 8.11
N ALA A 340 2.49 -16.29 9.14
CA ALA A 340 1.48 -15.71 10.00
C ALA A 340 0.55 -14.77 9.20
N PRO A 341 -0.71 -14.61 9.64
CA PRO A 341 -1.58 -13.56 9.14
C PRO A 341 -0.90 -12.19 9.24
N TYR A 342 -1.05 -11.34 8.23
CA TYR A 342 -0.52 -9.98 8.25
C TYR A 342 -1.55 -8.99 7.70
N PRO A 343 -1.53 -7.71 8.15
CA PRO A 343 -2.42 -6.71 7.59
C PRO A 343 -2.05 -6.42 6.14
N ALA A 344 -3.02 -6.51 5.23
CA ALA A 344 -2.89 -6.05 3.86
C ALA A 344 -3.95 -4.98 3.58
N ILE A 345 -3.57 -3.98 2.80
CA ILE A 345 -4.53 -2.95 2.39
C ILE A 345 -5.59 -3.59 1.49
N LYS A 346 -6.85 -3.17 1.62
CA LYS A 346 -7.96 -3.81 0.90
C LYS A 346 -7.94 -3.57 -0.61
N GLY A 347 -7.31 -2.50 -1.06
CA GLY A 347 -7.25 -2.12 -2.48
C GLY A 347 -6.68 -0.72 -2.66
N VAL A 348 -6.58 -0.29 -3.92
CA VAL A 348 -6.01 1.01 -4.29
C VAL A 348 -6.84 2.20 -3.77
N LYS A 349 -8.17 2.04 -3.66
CA LYS A 349 -9.05 3.08 -3.10
C LYS A 349 -8.77 3.30 -1.62
N GLU A 350 -8.54 2.22 -0.87
CA GLU A 350 -8.13 2.30 0.52
C GLU A 350 -6.73 2.91 0.68
N LEU A 351 -5.81 2.65 -0.25
CA LEU A 351 -4.51 3.35 -0.28
C LEU A 351 -4.70 4.86 -0.49
N GLN A 352 -5.56 5.28 -1.42
CA GLN A 352 -5.89 6.70 -1.59
C GLN A 352 -6.53 7.29 -0.33
N HIS A 353 -7.40 6.55 0.36
CA HIS A 353 -7.96 6.99 1.63
C HIS A 353 -6.89 7.14 2.72
N LEU A 354 -5.88 6.27 2.77
CA LEU A 354 -4.78 6.34 3.74
C LEU A 354 -4.07 7.68 3.68
N VAL A 355 -3.74 8.16 2.47
CA VAL A 355 -3.07 9.45 2.25
C VAL A 355 -3.91 10.59 2.82
N HIS A 356 -5.22 10.62 2.49
CA HIS A 356 -6.14 11.65 3.00
C HIS A 356 -6.32 11.59 4.52
N LEU A 357 -6.43 10.38 5.10
CA LEU A 357 -6.55 10.22 6.54
C LEU A 357 -5.31 10.74 7.26
N ARG A 358 -4.11 10.50 6.72
CA ARG A 358 -2.87 11.07 7.27
C ARG A 358 -2.86 12.59 7.15
N GLY A 359 -3.24 13.14 6.01
CA GLY A 359 -3.34 14.59 5.84
C GLY A 359 -4.32 15.27 6.81
N ILE A 360 -5.45 14.62 7.13
CA ILE A 360 -6.48 15.18 8.01
C ILE A 360 -6.19 14.96 9.50
N TYR A 361 -5.73 13.77 9.88
CA TYR A 361 -5.70 13.34 11.28
C TYR A 361 -4.30 13.19 11.86
N SER A 362 -3.24 13.12 11.04
CA SER A 362 -1.88 13.02 11.57
C SER A 362 -1.42 14.34 12.19
N GLN A 363 -0.68 14.25 13.29
CA GLN A 363 0.04 15.36 13.89
C GLN A 363 1.42 15.59 13.24
N LYS A 364 1.90 14.64 12.43
CA LYS A 364 3.16 14.69 11.67
C LYS A 364 2.91 15.28 10.28
N GLN A 365 2.32 16.47 10.24
CA GLN A 365 1.86 17.10 9.01
C GLN A 365 2.94 17.29 7.95
N LEU A 366 4.14 17.72 8.33
CA LEU A 366 5.22 17.89 7.37
C LEU A 366 5.63 16.55 6.75
N GLN A 367 5.63 15.47 7.55
CA GLN A 367 5.90 14.12 7.05
C GLN A 367 4.82 13.69 6.06
N ALA A 368 3.54 13.93 6.35
CA ALA A 368 2.45 13.59 5.44
C ALA A 368 2.52 14.36 4.11
N VAL A 369 2.75 15.67 4.15
CA VAL A 369 2.90 16.51 2.96
C VAL A 369 4.10 16.06 2.11
N LEU A 370 5.23 15.76 2.75
CA LEU A 370 6.42 15.29 2.03
C LEU A 370 6.24 13.86 1.50
N ALA A 371 5.50 12.99 2.19
CA ALA A 371 5.17 11.66 1.70
C ALA A 371 4.41 11.72 0.37
N GLU A 372 3.41 12.60 0.25
CA GLU A 372 2.68 12.83 -1.00
C GLU A 372 3.57 13.47 -2.07
N PHE A 373 4.44 14.41 -1.69
CA PHE A 373 5.42 14.95 -2.64
C PHE A 373 6.30 13.85 -3.24
N TRP A 374 6.82 12.95 -2.42
CA TRP A 374 7.69 11.86 -2.87
C TRP A 374 6.95 10.80 -3.67
N GLU A 375 5.75 10.42 -3.24
CA GLU A 375 4.88 9.52 -3.99
C GLU A 375 4.62 10.07 -5.39
N ASN A 376 4.27 11.36 -5.51
CA ASN A 376 4.03 11.98 -6.82
C ASN A 376 5.32 12.11 -7.64
N HIS A 377 6.46 12.39 -6.99
CA HIS A 377 7.76 12.50 -7.65
C HIS A 377 8.27 11.16 -8.20
N PHE A 378 7.90 10.04 -7.57
CA PHE A 378 8.25 8.67 -7.95
C PHE A 378 7.01 7.84 -8.32
N THR A 379 5.98 8.48 -8.88
CA THR A 379 4.70 7.83 -9.15
C THR A 379 4.83 6.63 -10.07
N THR A 380 4.05 5.60 -9.78
CA THR A 380 3.91 4.37 -10.57
C THR A 380 2.49 4.24 -11.12
N ASP A 381 2.29 3.30 -12.05
CA ASP A 381 0.99 2.98 -12.61
C ASP A 381 0.46 1.68 -12.01
N PHE A 382 -0.60 1.81 -11.21
CA PHE A 382 -1.26 0.70 -10.53
C PHE A 382 -1.76 -0.38 -11.51
N ASP A 383 -2.40 0.02 -12.62
CA ASP A 383 -3.02 -0.92 -13.56
C ASP A 383 -1.92 -1.79 -14.20
N LYS A 384 -0.76 -1.19 -14.49
CA LYS A 384 0.39 -1.92 -15.02
C LYS A 384 1.01 -2.90 -14.02
N VAL A 385 1.01 -2.56 -12.73
CA VAL A 385 1.46 -3.46 -11.66
C VAL A 385 0.49 -4.62 -11.50
N GLU A 386 -0.82 -4.35 -11.50
CA GLU A 386 -1.86 -5.37 -11.45
C GLU A 386 -1.74 -6.37 -12.60
N ASP A 387 -1.67 -5.88 -13.84
CA ASP A 387 -1.55 -6.72 -15.04
C ASP A 387 -0.30 -7.62 -14.97
N ALA A 388 0.85 -7.07 -14.59
CA ALA A 388 2.09 -7.84 -14.50
C ALA A 388 2.05 -8.92 -13.41
N LEU A 389 1.39 -8.65 -12.27
CA LEU A 389 1.22 -9.65 -11.21
C LEU A 389 0.21 -10.72 -11.61
N GLN A 390 -0.85 -10.36 -12.32
CA GLN A 390 -1.82 -11.29 -12.85
C GLN A 390 -1.16 -12.27 -13.82
N ASP A 391 -0.37 -11.77 -14.78
CA ASP A 391 0.40 -12.62 -15.71
C ASP A 391 1.35 -13.57 -14.96
N LEU A 392 2.04 -13.07 -13.93
CA LEU A 392 2.92 -13.90 -13.09
C LEU A 392 2.17 -15.01 -12.35
N LEU A 393 0.92 -14.78 -11.91
CA LEU A 393 0.11 -15.79 -11.24
C LEU A 393 -0.32 -16.90 -12.21
N GLU A 394 -0.74 -16.51 -13.41
CA GLU A 394 -1.18 -17.43 -14.47
C GLU A 394 -0.03 -18.33 -14.95
N ASP A 395 1.16 -17.76 -15.16
CA ASP A 395 2.35 -18.51 -15.57
C ASP A 395 2.82 -19.53 -14.50
N GLN A 396 2.56 -19.26 -13.22
CA GLN A 396 2.89 -20.18 -12.12
C GLN A 396 1.83 -21.26 -11.92
N GLY A 397 0.78 -21.32 -12.76
CA GLY A 397 -0.32 -22.26 -12.61
C GLY A 397 -1.09 -22.09 -11.29
N SER A 398 -0.99 -20.91 -10.66
CA SER A 398 -1.84 -20.60 -9.51
C SER A 398 -3.26 -20.35 -10.00
N PRO A 399 -4.29 -20.77 -9.23
CA PRO A 399 -5.65 -20.35 -9.52
C PRO A 399 -5.70 -18.83 -9.44
N SER A 400 -5.86 -18.15 -10.58
CA SER A 400 -5.99 -16.70 -10.62
C SER A 400 -7.38 -16.32 -10.11
N ALA A 401 -7.46 -15.98 -8.82
CA ALA A 401 -8.62 -15.32 -8.27
C ALA A 401 -8.76 -13.92 -8.89
N PRO A 402 -9.95 -13.48 -9.35
CA PRO A 402 -10.13 -12.19 -10.02
C PRO A 402 -9.70 -10.96 -9.21
N LEU A 403 -9.55 -11.10 -7.89
CA LEU A 403 -9.18 -10.01 -6.96
C LEU A 403 -7.73 -10.13 -6.44
N GLN A 404 -7.01 -11.20 -6.80
CA GLN A 404 -5.68 -11.45 -6.24
C GLN A 404 -4.63 -10.50 -6.81
N GLY A 405 -4.63 -10.27 -8.13
CA GLY A 405 -3.77 -9.28 -8.78
C GLY A 405 -3.95 -7.88 -8.18
N GLU A 406 -5.19 -7.40 -8.12
CA GLU A 406 -5.55 -6.10 -7.52
C GLU A 406 -5.06 -5.96 -6.07
N THR A 407 -5.31 -6.97 -5.23
CA THR A 407 -4.94 -6.93 -3.80
C THR A 407 -3.42 -6.97 -3.61
N GLU A 408 -2.71 -7.77 -4.41
CA GLU A 408 -1.25 -7.84 -4.37
C GLU A 408 -0.61 -6.55 -4.89
N ALA A 409 -1.13 -5.98 -5.97
CA ALA A 409 -0.70 -4.69 -6.50
C ALA A 409 -0.89 -3.59 -5.45
N ALA A 410 -2.08 -3.50 -4.83
CA ALA A 410 -2.35 -2.51 -3.80
C ALA A 410 -1.44 -2.66 -2.59
N SER A 411 -1.07 -3.89 -2.24
CA SER A 411 -0.12 -4.17 -1.15
C SER A 411 1.30 -3.71 -1.50
N LEU A 412 1.76 -3.89 -2.75
CA LEU A 412 3.06 -3.40 -3.19
C LEU A 412 3.12 -1.87 -3.25
N GLU A 413 2.08 -1.24 -3.78
CA GLU A 413 1.94 0.22 -3.79
C GLU A 413 1.89 0.79 -2.37
N TYR A 414 1.20 0.12 -1.45
CA TYR A 414 1.24 0.50 -0.03
C TYR A 414 2.64 0.38 0.57
N GLU A 415 3.40 -0.69 0.28
CA GLU A 415 4.78 -0.82 0.77
C GLU A 415 5.68 0.31 0.25
N GLU A 416 5.52 0.71 -1.01
CA GLU A 416 6.27 1.82 -1.60
C GLU A 416 5.89 3.17 -0.97
N TYR A 417 4.60 3.49 -0.90
CA TYR A 417 4.10 4.68 -0.22
C TYR A 417 4.57 4.74 1.24
N GLN A 418 4.51 3.61 1.95
CA GLN A 418 4.92 3.53 3.34
C GLN A 418 6.41 3.81 3.51
N PHE A 419 7.25 3.33 2.60
CA PHE A 419 8.68 3.64 2.59
C PHE A 419 8.92 5.15 2.40
N PHE A 420 8.28 5.78 1.40
CA PHE A 420 8.42 7.22 1.16
C PHE A 420 7.90 8.05 2.34
N HIS A 421 6.79 7.63 2.96
CA HIS A 421 6.26 8.25 4.15
C HIS A 421 7.25 8.20 5.32
N ASP A 422 7.79 7.02 5.63
CA ASP A 422 8.66 6.85 6.79
C ASP A 422 10.03 7.51 6.60
N ASN A 423 10.46 7.70 5.35
CA ASN A 423 11.71 8.33 4.98
C ASN A 423 11.52 9.74 4.39
N ALA A 424 10.37 10.39 4.58
CA ALA A 424 10.03 11.63 3.87
C ALA A 424 11.00 12.81 4.11
N LEU A 425 11.73 12.79 5.23
CA LEU A 425 12.77 13.76 5.59
C LEU A 425 14.20 13.20 5.42
N GLY A 426 14.33 12.05 4.76
CA GLY A 426 15.58 11.31 4.58
C GLY A 426 16.46 11.84 3.45
N ASP A 427 17.50 11.07 3.12
CA ASP A 427 18.42 11.39 2.03
C ASP A 427 17.79 11.10 0.67
N PHE A 428 17.85 12.04 -0.27
CA PHE A 428 17.27 11.87 -1.61
C PHE A 428 17.88 10.68 -2.36
N GLY A 429 19.17 10.41 -2.18
CA GLY A 429 19.82 9.25 -2.79
C GLY A 429 19.22 7.93 -2.32
N ASP A 430 18.77 7.86 -1.07
CA ASP A 430 18.12 6.67 -0.51
C ASP A 430 16.70 6.48 -1.06
N LEU A 431 15.97 7.57 -1.24
CA LEU A 431 14.64 7.57 -1.85
C LEU A 431 14.70 7.16 -3.32
N LEU A 432 15.61 7.77 -4.09
CA LEU A 432 15.84 7.43 -5.50
C LEU A 432 16.30 5.97 -5.65
N LEU A 433 17.17 5.52 -4.75
CA LEU A 433 17.67 4.15 -4.78
C LEU A 433 16.57 3.13 -4.44
N PHE A 434 15.68 3.45 -3.49
CA PHE A 434 14.53 2.61 -3.22
C PHE A 434 13.60 2.51 -4.43
N SER A 435 13.24 3.65 -5.02
CA SER A 435 12.48 3.72 -6.28
C SER A 435 13.12 2.87 -7.38
N ALA A 436 14.46 2.90 -7.52
CA ALA A 436 15.16 2.06 -8.51
C ALA A 436 15.05 0.55 -8.30
N THR A 437 14.71 0.13 -7.09
CA THR A 437 14.61 -1.28 -6.71
C THR A 437 13.18 -1.72 -6.38
N SER A 438 12.23 -0.78 -6.33
CA SER A 438 10.87 -1.10 -5.93
C SER A 438 10.21 -1.95 -7.02
N PRO A 439 9.49 -3.03 -6.65
CA PRO A 439 8.82 -3.87 -7.64
C PRO A 439 7.86 -3.08 -8.53
N THR A 440 7.12 -2.14 -7.96
CA THR A 440 6.18 -1.24 -8.64
C THR A 440 6.87 -0.41 -9.73
N MET A 441 7.99 0.26 -9.42
CA MET A 441 8.74 1.06 -10.39
C MET A 441 9.42 0.20 -11.47
N LEU A 442 9.98 -0.96 -11.07
CA LEU A 442 10.59 -1.90 -12.01
C LEU A 442 9.60 -2.43 -13.04
N ILE A 443 8.36 -2.69 -12.62
CA ILE A 443 7.26 -3.09 -13.51
C ILE A 443 6.81 -1.90 -14.35
N TYR A 444 6.52 -0.75 -13.70
CA TYR A 444 5.94 0.42 -14.36
C TYR A 444 6.77 0.89 -15.56
N LEU A 445 8.10 0.93 -15.43
CA LEU A 445 8.99 1.40 -16.49
C LEU A 445 9.64 0.27 -17.30
N ASP A 446 9.04 -0.92 -17.26
CA ASP A 446 9.47 -2.11 -18.02
C ASP A 446 10.93 -2.51 -17.78
N ASN A 447 11.48 -2.16 -16.61
CA ASN A 447 12.86 -2.50 -16.27
C ASN A 447 13.01 -3.99 -15.98
N ILE A 448 11.92 -4.69 -15.62
CA ILE A 448 11.90 -6.16 -15.56
C ILE A 448 12.18 -6.83 -16.91
N LEU A 449 12.05 -6.11 -18.03
CA LEU A 449 12.35 -6.56 -19.39
C LEU A 449 13.72 -6.08 -19.88
N ASN A 450 14.51 -5.43 -19.02
CA ASN A 450 15.79 -4.84 -19.39
C ASN A 450 16.89 -5.92 -19.45
N GLU A 451 17.26 -6.33 -20.66
CA GLU A 451 18.20 -7.42 -20.89
C GLU A 451 19.55 -6.93 -21.45
N LYS A 452 20.64 -7.66 -21.17
CA LYS A 452 22.01 -7.32 -21.62
C LYS A 452 22.09 -7.02 -23.13
N ASN A 453 21.32 -7.73 -23.94
CA ASN A 453 21.32 -7.60 -25.41
C ASN A 453 20.20 -6.69 -25.95
N ALA A 454 19.30 -6.23 -25.09
CA ALA A 454 18.20 -5.33 -25.42
C ALA A 454 17.96 -4.35 -24.26
N PRO A 455 18.88 -3.38 -24.02
CA PRO A 455 18.73 -2.45 -22.91
C PRO A 455 17.46 -1.60 -23.05
N ASN A 456 16.70 -1.47 -21.96
CA ASN A 456 15.50 -0.64 -21.90
C ASN A 456 15.84 0.73 -21.27
N GLU A 457 15.65 1.80 -22.04
CA GLU A 457 15.99 3.16 -21.61
C GLU A 457 14.95 3.83 -20.74
N ASN A 458 13.71 3.31 -20.67
CA ASN A 458 12.58 4.01 -20.02
C ASN A 458 12.95 4.50 -18.62
N TYR A 459 13.36 3.60 -17.73
CA TYR A 459 13.70 4.02 -16.37
C TYR A 459 14.93 4.93 -16.28
N SER A 460 15.94 4.68 -17.13
CA SER A 460 17.15 5.52 -17.15
C SER A 460 16.87 6.94 -17.62
N ARG A 461 15.91 7.09 -18.54
CA ARG A 461 15.39 8.37 -18.97
C ARG A 461 14.65 9.05 -17.82
N GLU A 462 13.74 8.36 -17.13
CA GLU A 462 13.00 8.94 -16.00
C GLU A 462 13.94 9.41 -14.86
N ILE A 463 14.97 8.63 -14.52
CA ILE A 463 15.98 9.05 -13.54
C ILE A 463 16.59 10.40 -13.92
N LEU A 464 17.05 10.55 -15.16
CA LEU A 464 17.74 11.75 -15.59
C LEU A 464 16.76 12.92 -15.82
N GLU A 465 15.64 12.65 -16.48
CA GLU A 465 14.69 13.66 -16.94
C GLU A 465 13.72 14.13 -15.88
N LEU A 466 13.09 13.21 -15.14
CA LEU A 466 12.03 13.55 -14.19
C LEU A 466 12.52 13.54 -12.75
N HIS A 467 13.33 12.56 -12.35
CA HIS A 467 13.64 12.38 -10.94
C HIS A 467 14.83 13.22 -10.44
N THR A 468 15.81 13.56 -11.29
CA THR A 468 17.06 14.18 -10.82
C THR A 468 17.44 15.50 -11.50
N ARG A 469 17.61 15.57 -12.83
CA ARG A 469 18.20 16.74 -13.51
C ARG A 469 17.14 17.66 -14.10
N GLY A 470 16.02 17.13 -14.55
CA GLY A 470 15.14 17.85 -15.47
C GLY A 470 15.51 17.56 -16.93
N ALA A 471 14.53 17.53 -17.82
CA ALA A 471 14.73 17.32 -19.24
C ALA A 471 15.75 18.34 -19.84
N ASP A 472 16.61 17.85 -20.73
CA ASP A 472 17.64 18.62 -21.44
C ASP A 472 18.70 19.30 -20.52
N ASN A 473 18.91 18.80 -19.30
CA ASN A 473 19.78 19.45 -18.31
C ASN A 473 21.12 18.73 -18.08
N GLY A 474 22.03 18.79 -19.07
CA GLY A 474 23.44 18.44 -18.89
C GLY A 474 23.78 16.94 -18.94
N TYR A 475 22.84 16.10 -19.38
CA TYR A 475 23.08 14.71 -19.80
C TYR A 475 22.87 14.59 -21.32
N THR A 476 23.31 13.49 -21.90
CA THR A 476 23.16 13.16 -23.32
C THR A 476 22.38 11.86 -23.50
N GLN A 477 21.93 11.58 -24.73
CA GLN A 477 21.36 10.28 -25.07
C GLN A 477 22.32 9.12 -24.73
N PHE A 478 23.63 9.34 -24.88
CA PHE A 478 24.63 8.33 -24.50
C PHE A 478 24.61 8.04 -22.99
N ASP A 479 24.39 9.05 -22.15
CA ASP A 479 24.30 8.83 -20.69
C ASP A 479 23.04 8.02 -20.32
N ILE A 480 21.93 8.22 -21.02
CA ILE A 480 20.71 7.40 -20.85
C ILE A 480 20.99 5.95 -21.24
N GLU A 481 21.62 5.74 -22.40
CA GLU A 481 21.97 4.39 -22.87
C GLU A 481 22.92 3.67 -21.92
N GLU A 482 23.95 4.35 -21.39
CA GLU A 482 24.90 3.75 -20.44
C GLU A 482 24.22 3.41 -19.11
N LEU A 483 23.35 4.30 -18.61
CA LEU A 483 22.58 4.04 -17.40
C LEU A 483 21.61 2.85 -17.61
N ALA A 484 20.98 2.73 -18.78
CA ALA A 484 20.10 1.61 -19.12
C ALA A 484 20.82 0.27 -19.02
N ARG A 485 22.10 0.23 -19.45
CA ARG A 485 22.94 -0.98 -19.34
C ARG A 485 23.25 -1.37 -17.90
N CYS A 486 23.37 -0.40 -16.98
CA CYS A 486 23.59 -0.66 -15.56
C CYS A 486 22.43 -1.42 -14.89
N PHE A 487 21.21 -1.27 -15.40
CA PHE A 487 20.02 -1.91 -14.86
C PHE A 487 19.67 -3.25 -15.53
N THR A 488 20.45 -3.69 -16.52
CA THR A 488 20.19 -4.97 -17.20
C THR A 488 20.23 -6.15 -16.22
N GLY A 489 19.27 -7.08 -16.37
CA GLY A 489 19.16 -8.28 -15.53
C GLY A 489 18.48 -8.07 -14.17
N TRP A 490 18.03 -6.85 -13.86
CA TRP A 490 17.19 -6.61 -12.70
C TRP A 490 15.79 -7.15 -12.98
N THR A 491 15.26 -7.96 -12.07
CA THR A 491 13.96 -8.61 -12.20
C THR A 491 13.33 -8.78 -10.84
N ILE A 492 12.05 -9.14 -10.83
CA ILE A 492 11.28 -9.41 -9.62
C ILE A 492 11.01 -10.91 -9.51
N ARG A 493 10.84 -11.39 -8.28
CA ARG A 493 10.40 -12.75 -8.03
C ARG A 493 9.54 -12.78 -6.79
N LYS A 494 8.37 -13.41 -6.91
CA LYS A 494 7.48 -13.66 -5.77
C LYS A 494 8.15 -14.67 -4.82
N VAL A 495 8.24 -14.30 -3.54
CA VAL A 495 8.85 -15.11 -2.50
C VAL A 495 8.00 -15.06 -1.24
N ARG A 496 8.17 -16.05 -0.35
CA ARG A 496 7.57 -15.96 0.99
C ARG A 496 8.21 -14.80 1.75
N PRO A 497 7.50 -14.16 2.70
CA PRO A 497 8.07 -13.06 3.49
C PRO A 497 9.41 -13.38 4.16
N ALA A 498 9.58 -14.61 4.66
CA ALA A 498 10.83 -15.07 5.28
C ALA A 498 12.00 -15.23 4.28
N ASP A 499 11.69 -15.35 2.99
CA ASP A 499 12.65 -15.47 1.89
C ASP A 499 12.91 -14.11 1.20
N LYS A 500 12.23 -13.03 1.62
CA LYS A 500 12.46 -11.66 1.10
C LYS A 500 13.88 -11.23 1.48
N LEU A 501 14.71 -11.04 0.46
CA LEU A 501 16.08 -10.57 0.67
C LEU A 501 16.03 -9.11 1.16
N PRO A 502 16.92 -8.72 2.09
CA PRO A 502 17.04 -7.33 2.47
C PRO A 502 17.50 -6.50 1.28
N PHE A 503 17.22 -5.20 1.35
CA PHE A 503 17.73 -4.23 0.39
C PHE A 503 19.26 -4.42 0.21
N PRO A 504 19.76 -4.66 -1.01
CA PRO A 504 21.16 -4.97 -1.20
C PRO A 504 22.02 -3.75 -0.87
N LEU A 505 22.81 -3.85 0.21
CA LEU A 505 23.79 -2.81 0.60
C LEU A 505 24.75 -2.46 -0.56
N SER A 506 25.01 -3.42 -1.45
CA SER A 506 25.84 -3.23 -2.65
C SER A 506 25.29 -2.20 -3.63
N ALA A 507 24.00 -1.85 -3.59
CA ALA A 507 23.45 -0.82 -4.44
C ALA A 507 23.88 0.61 -4.01
N ARG A 508 24.40 0.77 -2.78
CA ARG A 508 25.02 2.03 -2.31
C ARG A 508 26.51 2.13 -2.62
N THR A 509 27.16 0.98 -2.88
CA THR A 509 28.58 0.89 -3.22
C THR A 509 28.76 -0.05 -4.41
N PRO A 510 28.36 0.35 -5.63
CA PRO A 510 28.50 -0.49 -6.79
C PRO A 510 29.98 -0.87 -6.98
N PRO A 511 30.29 -2.13 -7.34
CA PRO A 511 31.67 -2.53 -7.60
C PRO A 511 32.27 -1.63 -8.69
N THR A 512 33.37 -0.94 -8.39
CA THR A 512 34.09 -0.12 -9.38
C THR A 512 34.99 -0.95 -10.28
N THR A 513 35.11 -2.25 -10.00
CA THR A 513 35.78 -3.21 -10.89
C THR A 513 34.85 -3.58 -12.04
N PRO A 514 35.30 -3.47 -13.30
CA PRO A 514 34.52 -3.91 -14.46
C PRO A 514 34.05 -5.35 -14.29
N SER A 515 32.79 -5.64 -14.63
CA SER A 515 32.31 -7.02 -14.68
C SER A 515 33.13 -7.79 -15.71
N LEU A 516 33.95 -8.73 -15.25
CA LEU A 516 34.62 -9.70 -16.10
C LEU A 516 33.60 -10.80 -16.44
N SER A 517 32.59 -10.50 -17.25
CA SER A 517 31.60 -11.47 -17.74
C SER A 517 31.02 -11.14 -19.11
#